data_AF-A0A961XNQ6-F1
#
_entry.id   AF-A0A961XNQ6-F1
#
_cell.length_a   1.000
_cell.length_b   1.000
_cell.length_c   1.000
_cell.angle_alpha   90.00
_cell.angle_beta   90.00
_cell.angle_gamma   90.00
#
_symmetry.space_group_name_H-M   'P 1'
#
loop_
_entity.id
_entity.type
_entity.pdbx_description
1 polymer ?
#
loop_
_entity_poly.entity_id
_entity_poly.type
_entity_poly.pdbx_seq_one_letter_code
_entity_poly.pdbx_strand_id
1 'polypeptide(L)'
;YPPDASAAVWRSRDGGASWQPLREGLPQKNCYFTVLRQAMATDRAEQAGIYFGTNTGSVFASDDNGDSWNEIARHLPTILCVEALDRR
;
A
#
# COMPACT_ATOMS: atom_id res chain seq x y z
N TYR A 1 11.78 8.51 -1.07
CA TYR A 1 11.41 8.33 0.35
C TYR A 1 10.14 9.13 0.64
N PRO A 2 9.26 8.68 1.55
CA PRO A 2 8.01 9.36 1.87
C PRO A 2 8.26 10.77 2.43
N PRO A 3 7.42 11.76 2.08
CA PRO A 3 7.43 13.07 2.72
C PRO A 3 7.34 12.94 4.24
N ASP A 4 8.02 13.83 4.97
CA ASP A 4 8.03 13.88 6.45
C ASP A 4 8.40 12.57 7.15
N ALA A 5 9.07 11.65 6.45
CA ALA A 5 9.33 10.29 6.91
C ALA A 5 8.05 9.57 7.41
N SER A 6 6.94 9.79 6.69
CA SER A 6 5.60 9.34 7.05
C SER A 6 4.88 8.76 5.82
N ALA A 7 4.48 7.48 5.91
CA ALA A 7 3.86 6.77 4.80
C ALA A 7 2.39 7.20 4.60
N ALA A 8 1.98 7.26 3.33
CA ALA A 8 0.59 7.41 2.93
C ALA A 8 0.38 6.73 1.57
N VAL A 9 -0.80 6.15 1.39
CA VAL A 9 -1.37 5.86 0.06
C VAL A 9 -2.39 6.95 -0.23
N TRP A 10 -2.42 7.47 -1.46
CA TRP A 10 -3.36 8.53 -1.84
C TRP A 10 -4.47 7.95 -2.71
N ARG A 11 -5.71 8.34 -2.41
CA ARG A 11 -6.90 7.90 -3.15
C ARG A 11 -7.68 9.11 -3.65
N SER A 12 -8.17 9.00 -4.87
CA SER A 12 -9.19 9.86 -5.43
C SER A 12 -10.48 9.07 -5.63
N ARG A 13 -11.62 9.73 -5.50
CA ARG A 13 -12.95 9.19 -5.83
C ARG A 13 -13.65 9.97 -6.96
N ASP A 14 -12.97 10.94 -7.56
CA ASP A 14 -13.50 11.90 -8.51
C ASP A 14 -12.64 12.01 -9.78
N GLY A 15 -11.96 10.92 -10.14
CA GLY A 15 -11.13 10.89 -11.36
C GLY A 15 -9.82 11.69 -11.25
N GLY A 16 -9.36 11.97 -10.05
CA GLY A 16 -8.10 12.65 -9.77
C GLY A 16 -8.22 14.16 -9.54
N ALA A 17 -9.43 14.71 -9.47
CA ALA A 17 -9.65 16.13 -9.17
C ALA A 17 -9.32 16.47 -7.71
N SER A 18 -9.60 15.55 -6.78
CA SER A 18 -9.18 15.63 -5.38
C SER A 18 -8.57 14.32 -4.90
N TRP A 19 -7.70 14.43 -3.90
CA TRP A 19 -6.97 13.31 -3.33
C TRP A 19 -6.99 13.41 -1.80
N GLN A 20 -7.20 12.27 -1.14
CA GLN A 20 -7.11 12.15 0.30
C GLN A 20 -5.98 11.19 0.70
N PRO A 21 -5.22 11.51 1.75
CA PRO A 21 -4.21 10.61 2.27
C PRO A 21 -4.86 9.51 3.11
N LEU A 22 -4.44 8.28 2.90
CA LEU A 22 -4.83 7.09 3.65
C LEU A 22 -3.62 6.62 4.45
N ARG A 23 -3.71 6.71 5.78
CA ARG A 23 -2.55 6.64 6.68
C ARG A 23 -2.75 5.70 7.86
N GLU A 24 -3.98 5.31 8.16
CA GLU A 24 -4.28 4.50 9.33
C GLU A 24 -3.59 3.14 9.24
N GLY A 25 -2.82 2.78 10.27
CA GLY A 25 -2.01 1.56 10.29
C GLY A 25 -0.64 1.65 9.57
N LEU A 26 -0.35 2.73 8.84
CA LEU A 26 0.94 2.92 8.17
C LEU A 26 1.99 3.62 9.06
N PRO A 27 3.30 3.34 8.90
CA PRO A 27 4.35 4.01 9.66
C PRO A 27 4.35 5.54 9.44
N GLN A 28 4.06 6.31 10.49
CA GLN A 28 3.98 7.78 10.41
C GLN A 28 5.26 8.50 10.86
N LYS A 29 6.30 7.76 11.28
CA LYS A 29 7.60 8.30 11.70
C LYS A 29 8.71 7.35 11.25
N ASN A 30 9.91 7.89 11.02
CA ASN A 30 11.11 7.13 10.65
C ASN A 30 10.87 6.20 9.42
N CYS A 31 9.99 6.62 8.51
CA CYS A 31 9.65 5.84 7.32
C CYS A 31 10.57 6.21 6.16
N TYR A 32 11.47 5.30 5.80
CA TYR A 32 12.49 5.52 4.77
C TYR A 32 12.51 4.42 3.69
N PHE A 33 11.35 3.82 3.40
CA PHE A 33 11.24 2.86 2.30
C PHE A 33 10.85 3.52 0.97
N THR A 34 10.89 2.76 -0.12
CA THR A 34 10.32 3.10 -1.42
C THR A 34 9.38 1.97 -1.86
N VAL A 35 8.29 2.31 -2.53
CA VAL A 35 7.41 1.36 -3.24
C VAL A 35 7.78 1.41 -4.71
N LEU A 36 8.10 0.26 -5.31
CA LEU A 36 8.48 0.17 -6.72
C LEU A 36 7.26 0.15 -7.63
N ARG A 37 7.47 0.44 -8.92
CA ARG A 37 6.41 0.60 -9.93
C ARG A 37 5.39 -0.54 -9.99
N GLN A 38 5.85 -1.79 -9.82
CA GLN A 38 5.01 -2.99 -9.87
C GLN A 38 4.69 -3.55 -8.48
N ALA A 39 5.15 -2.90 -7.41
CA ALA A 39 4.99 -3.38 -6.04
C ALA A 39 3.66 -2.92 -5.41
N MET A 40 2.62 -2.68 -6.21
CA MET A 40 1.28 -2.38 -5.73
C MET A 40 0.26 -3.09 -6.62
N ALA A 41 -0.76 -3.68 -6.01
CA ALA A 41 -1.84 -4.37 -6.69
C ALA A 41 -3.17 -4.19 -5.95
N THR A 42 -4.26 -4.47 -6.65
CA THR A 42 -5.61 -4.56 -6.09
C THR A 42 -6.25 -5.88 -6.48
N ASP A 43 -7.13 -6.41 -5.64
CA ASP A 43 -8.01 -7.52 -6.01
C ASP A 43 -9.34 -7.02 -6.62
N ARG A 44 -10.30 -7.92 -6.82
CA ARG A 44 -11.62 -7.63 -7.38
C ARG A 44 -12.77 -7.83 -6.39
N ALA A 45 -12.51 -7.78 -5.08
CA ALA A 45 -13.57 -7.84 -4.09
C ALA A 45 -14.46 -6.58 -4.13
N GLU A 46 -15.67 -6.67 -3.54
CA GLU A 46 -16.61 -5.53 -3.48
C GLU A 46 -16.01 -4.35 -2.71
N GLN A 47 -15.36 -4.62 -1.59
CA GLN A 47 -14.40 -3.71 -0.98
C GLN A 47 -13.02 -4.11 -1.49
N ALA A 48 -12.44 -3.27 -2.34
CA ALA A 48 -11.21 -3.62 -3.02
C ALA A 48 -10.08 -3.76 -1.98
N GLY A 49 -9.44 -4.94 -1.98
CA GLY A 49 -8.19 -5.10 -1.28
C GLY A 49 -7.08 -4.37 -2.03
N ILE A 50 -6.20 -3.69 -1.29
CA ILE A 50 -5.06 -2.95 -1.81
C ILE A 50 -3.81 -3.44 -1.11
N TYR A 51 -2.79 -3.77 -1.88
CA TYR A 51 -1.56 -4.38 -1.38
C TYR A 51 -0.38 -3.61 -1.93
N PHE A 52 0.64 -3.35 -1.09
CA PHE A 52 1.91 -2.83 -1.59
C PHE A 52 3.12 -3.40 -0.84
N GLY A 53 4.21 -3.58 -1.58
CA GLY A 53 5.49 -4.05 -1.09
C GLY A 53 6.53 -2.94 -1.06
N THR A 54 7.46 -3.02 -0.12
CA THR A 54 8.52 -2.04 0.05
C THR A 54 9.88 -2.60 -0.35
N ASN A 55 10.81 -1.71 -0.72
CA ASN A 55 12.20 -2.10 -0.97
C ASN A 55 12.97 -2.55 0.29
N THR A 56 12.36 -2.43 1.48
CA THR A 56 12.91 -2.89 2.77
C THR A 56 12.31 -4.22 3.22
N GLY A 57 11.49 -4.88 2.39
CA GLY A 57 10.99 -6.23 2.67
C GLY A 57 9.70 -6.32 3.46
N SER A 58 8.92 -5.24 3.56
CA SER A 58 7.58 -5.24 4.16
C SER A 58 6.51 -5.33 3.08
N VAL A 59 5.38 -5.98 3.41
CA VAL A 59 4.16 -5.97 2.60
C VAL A 59 3.01 -5.48 3.48
N PHE A 60 2.32 -4.45 3.01
CA PHE A 60 1.13 -3.89 3.65
C PHE A 60 -0.11 -4.26 2.84
N ALA A 61 -1.21 -4.51 3.54
CA ALA A 61 -2.51 -4.82 2.95
C ALA A 61 -3.61 -4.01 3.62
N SER A 62 -4.59 -3.63 2.82
CA SER A 62 -5.89 -3.10 3.25
C SER A 62 -6.97 -3.96 2.59
N ASP A 63 -8.02 -4.29 3.33
CA ASP A 63 -9.21 -5.00 2.87
C ASP A 63 -10.47 -4.11 2.89
N ASP A 64 -10.30 -2.80 3.10
CA ASP A 64 -11.36 -1.79 3.29
C ASP A 64 -11.19 -0.58 2.36
N ASN A 65 -10.79 -0.82 1.09
CA ASN A 65 -10.52 0.21 0.07
C ASN A 65 -9.40 1.20 0.44
N GLY A 66 -8.47 0.79 1.29
CA GLY A 66 -7.33 1.59 1.75
C GLY A 66 -7.59 2.39 3.02
N ASP A 67 -8.77 2.31 3.64
CA ASP A 67 -9.09 3.12 4.81
C ASP A 67 -8.20 2.76 6.02
N SER A 68 -7.88 1.47 6.22
CA SER A 68 -6.92 0.98 7.22
C SER A 68 -5.94 -0.05 6.64
N TRP A 69 -4.74 -0.13 7.24
CA TRP A 69 -3.63 -0.95 6.73
C TRP A 69 -3.03 -1.86 7.80
N ASN A 70 -2.63 -3.07 7.40
CA ASN A 70 -1.90 -4.04 8.21
C ASN A 70 -0.58 -4.43 7.54
N GLU A 71 0.51 -4.55 8.29
CA GLU A 71 1.75 -5.18 7.80
C GLU A 71 1.59 -6.70 7.87
N ILE A 72 1.42 -7.34 6.70
CA ILE A 72 1.12 -8.78 6.61
C ILE A 72 2.37 -9.64 6.42
N ALA A 73 3.50 -9.04 6.02
CA ALA A 73 4.80 -9.68 5.94
C ALA A 73 5.93 -8.67 6.16
N ARG A 74 7.07 -9.16 6.67
CA ARG A 74 8.28 -8.37 6.95
C ARG A 74 9.54 -9.22 6.77
N HIS A 75 10.69 -8.55 6.68
CA HIS A 75 12.02 -9.17 6.55
C HIS A 75 12.25 -9.97 5.28
N LEU A 76 11.48 -9.68 4.23
CA LEU A 76 11.72 -10.24 2.91
C LEU A 76 12.87 -9.49 2.21
N PRO A 77 13.43 -10.04 1.12
CA PRO A 77 14.20 -9.23 0.18
C PRO A 77 13.36 -8.08 -0.40
N THR A 78 14.01 -7.17 -1.12
CA THR A 78 13.35 -6.09 -1.87
C THR A 78 12.15 -6.61 -2.67
N ILE A 79 10.96 -6.07 -2.41
CA ILE A 79 9.75 -6.44 -3.16
C ILE A 79 9.74 -5.71 -4.50
N LEU A 80 9.93 -6.46 -5.59
CA LEU A 80 9.94 -5.93 -6.95
C LEU A 80 8.53 -5.83 -7.55
N CYS A 81 7.67 -6.79 -7.23
CA CYS A 81 6.32 -6.94 -7.76
C CYS A 81 5.38 -7.47 -6.68
N VAL A 82 4.12 -7.05 -6.71
CA VAL A 82 3.00 -7.63 -5.95
C VAL A 82 1.88 -7.93 -6.95
N GLU A 83 1.31 -9.13 -6.87
CA GLU A 83 0.16 -9.52 -7.68
C GLU A 83 -0.93 -10.09 -6.75
N ALA A 84 -2.15 -9.61 -6.90
CA ALA A 84 -3.33 -10.20 -6.27
C ALA A 84 -3.98 -11.16 -7.27
N LEU A 85 -4.12 -12.42 -6.89
CA LEU A 85 -4.73 -13.46 -7.73
C LEU A 85 -6.12 -13.78 -7.20
N ASP A 86 -7.14 -13.52 -8.01
CA ASP A 86 -8.47 -14.04 -7.74
C ASP A 86 -8.47 -15.55 -7.98
N ARG A 87 -8.85 -16.33 -6.96
CA ARG A 87 -9.17 -17.74 -7.18
C ARG A 87 -10.53 -17.79 -7.89
N ARG A 88 -10.54 -18.40 -9.08
CA ARG A 88 -11.78 -18.79 -9.76
C ARG A 88 -12.49 -19.91 -9.02
#